data_AF-A0A9E5ES84-F1
#
_entry.id   AF-A0A9E5ES84-F1
#
_cell.length_a   1.000
_cell.length_b   1.000
_cell.length_c   1.000
_cell.angle_alpha   90.00
_cell.angle_beta   90.00
_cell.angle_gamma   90.00
#
_symmetry.space_group_name_H-M   'P 1'
#
loop_
_entity.id
_entity.type
_entity.pdbx_description
1 polymer ?
#
loop_
_entity_poly.entity_id
_entity_poly.type
_entity_poly.pdbx_seq_one_letter_code
_entity_poly.pdbx_strand_id
1 'polypeptide(L)' 'MVNATTLPVHFVWGVNDNVFTRDWGRKWHGLIPHSTWHEVDAGHFLQDTHGAEIVAHVLEHVG' A
#
# COMPACT_ATOMS: atom_id res chain seq x y z
N MET A 1 -5.70 3.37 -18.12
CA MET A 1 -4.86 2.26 -17.64
C MET A 1 -4.23 2.69 -16.31
N VAL A 2 -4.17 1.81 -15.31
CA VAL A 2 -3.65 2.16 -13.96
C VAL A 2 -2.16 2.57 -14.00
N ASN A 3 -1.44 2.25 -15.07
CA ASN A 3 -0.04 2.60 -15.29
C ASN A 3 0.20 3.93 -16.05
N ALA A 4 -0.83 4.73 -16.32
CA ALA A 4 -0.71 5.96 -17.11
C ALA A 4 -0.43 7.22 -16.27
N THR A 5 -0.45 7.09 -14.93
CA THR A 5 -0.18 8.21 -14.02
C THR A 5 1.31 8.47 -13.91
N THR A 6 1.69 9.75 -13.84
CA THR A 6 3.04 10.20 -13.48
C THR A 6 3.13 10.65 -12.02
N LEU A 7 2.01 10.65 -11.28
CA LEU A 7 1.98 10.99 -9.87
C LEU A 7 2.65 9.89 -9.03
N PRO A 8 3.30 10.22 -7.91
CA PRO A 8 3.77 9.23 -6.95
C PRO A 8 2.65 8.30 -6.49
N VAL A 9 2.97 7.02 -6.32
CA VAL A 9 2.03 6.00 -5.83
C VAL A 9 2.70 5.21 -4.72
N HIS A 10 2.06 5.12 -3.56
CA HIS A 10 2.59 4.41 -2.39
C HIS A 10 1.57 3.37 -1.94
N PHE A 11 1.92 2.08 -2.06
CA PHE A 11 1.09 0.99 -1.57
C PHE A 11 1.41 0.72 -0.11
N VAL A 12 0.38 0.71 0.73
CA VAL A 12 0.43 0.28 2.13
C VAL A 12 -0.50 -0.93 2.26
N TRP A 13 0.03 -2.07 2.70
CA TRP A 13 -0.68 -3.35 2.57
C TRP A 13 -0.65 -4.20 3.84
N GLY A 14 -1.82 -4.66 4.29
CA GLY A 14 -1.94 -5.66 5.34
C GLY A 14 -1.59 -7.05 4.82
N VAL A 15 -0.51 -7.68 5.30
CA VAL A 15 -0.06 -8.99 4.77
C VAL A 15 -0.99 -10.16 5.13
N ASN A 16 -1.87 -9.97 6.12
CA ASN A 16 -2.86 -10.95 6.54
C ASN A 16 -4.25 -10.67 5.96
N ASP A 17 -4.36 -9.77 4.97
CA ASP A 17 -5.60 -9.50 4.25
C ASP A 17 -6.05 -10.72 3.44
N ASN A 18 -7.25 -11.22 3.75
CA ASN A 18 -7.89 -12.36 3.09
C ASN A 18 -8.91 -11.94 2.00
N VAL A 19 -9.16 -10.64 1.82
CA VAL A 19 -10.00 -10.05 0.79
C VAL A 19 -9.14 -9.54 -0.37
N PHE A 20 -8.15 -8.69 -0.08
CA PHE A 20 -7.11 -8.28 -1.01
C PHE A 20 -5.79 -8.91 -0.63
N THR A 21 -5.56 -10.12 -1.13
CA THR A 21 -4.38 -10.91 -0.74
C THR A 21 -3.07 -10.18 -1.06
N ARG A 22 -2.02 -10.51 -0.32
CA ARG A 22 -0.65 -9.99 -0.55
C ARG A 22 -0.23 -10.14 -2.01
N ASP A 23 -0.55 -11.26 -2.64
CA ASP A 23 -0.23 -11.53 -4.05
C ASP A 23 -0.91 -10.55 -5.02
N TRP A 24 -2.15 -10.15 -4.72
CA TRP A 24 -2.87 -9.14 -5.50
C TRP A 24 -2.20 -7.78 -5.37
N GLY A 25 -1.85 -7.37 -4.14
CA GLY A 25 -1.15 -6.11 -3.91
C GLY A 25 0.20 -6.06 -4.62
N ARG A 26 0.99 -7.14 -4.55
CA ARG A 26 2.25 -7.27 -5.27
C ARG A 26 2.07 -7.17 -6.79
N LYS A 27 1.01 -7.78 -7.32
CA LYS A 27 0.68 -7.67 -8.75
C LYS A 27 0.34 -6.22 -9.13
N TRP A 28 -0.45 -5.52 -8.34
CA TRP A 28 -0.84 -4.13 -8.63
C TRP A 28 0.35 -3.17 -8.54
N HIS A 29 1.17 -3.31 -7.50
CA HIS A 29 2.45 -2.60 -7.38
C HIS A 29 3.34 -2.83 -8.61
N GLY A 30 3.47 -4.08 -9.07
CA GLY A 30 4.25 -4.41 -10.27
C GLY A 30 3.72 -3.81 -11.58
N LEU A 31 2.47 -3.35 -11.64
CA LEU A 31 1.91 -2.66 -12.81
C LEU A 31 2.27 -1.16 -12.85
N ILE A 32 2.80 -0.59 -11.76
CA ILE A 32 3.14 0.83 -11.63
C ILE A 32 4.64 0.94 -11.31
N PRO A 33 5.52 1.12 -12.32
CA PRO A 33 6.98 1.00 -12.16
C PRO A 33 7.59 1.92 -11.10
N HIS A 34 6.98 3.09 -10.87
CA HIS A 34 7.46 4.10 -9.91
C HIS A 34 6.74 4.04 -8.56
N SER A 35 5.95 3.02 -8.30
CA SER A 35 5.26 2.89 -7.01
C SER A 35 6.18 2.35 -5.91
N THR A 36 5.88 2.67 -4.65
CA THR A 36 6.54 2.06 -3.47
C THR A 36 5.61 1.02 -2.81
N TRP A 37 6.18 0.21 -1.93
CA TRP A 37 5.48 -0.88 -1.25
C TRP A 37 5.87 -0.94 0.24
N HIS A 38 4.88 -0.82 1.12
CA HIS A 38 4.99 -0.93 2.58
C HIS A 38 4.09 -2.04 3.11
N GLU A 39 4.66 -2.96 3.89
CA GLU A 39 3.93 -4.08 4.48
C GLU A 39 3.63 -3.81 5.95
N VAL A 40 2.42 -4.12 6.36
CA VAL A 40 1.94 -4.03 7.74
C VAL A 40 1.44 -5.40 8.17
N ASP A 41 1.78 -5.83 9.38
CA ASP A 41 1.27 -7.08 9.99
C ASP A 41 -0.20 -6.93 10.41
N ALA A 42 -1.07 -6.72 9.41
CA ALA A 42 -2.47 -6.36 9.58
C ALA A 42 -3.37 -7.11 8.60
N GLY A 43 -4.65 -7.17 8.93
CA GLY A 43 -5.70 -7.63 8.02
C GLY A 43 -6.18 -6.54 7.08
N HIS A 44 -7.38 -6.73 6.52
CA HIS A 44 -7.95 -5.86 5.50
C HIS A 44 -8.10 -4.39 5.90
N PHE A 45 -8.52 -4.14 7.15
CA PHE A 45 -8.68 -2.80 7.69
C PHE A 45 -7.47 -2.42 8.56
N LEU A 46 -6.30 -2.32 7.93
CA LEU A 46 -5.06 -2.00 8.62
C LEU A 46 -5.10 -0.67 9.38
N GLN A 47 -5.91 0.31 8.94
CA GLN A 47 -6.09 1.59 9.64
C GLN A 47 -6.74 1.45 11.03
N ASP A 48 -7.52 0.40 11.27
CA ASP A 48 -8.21 0.19 12.54
C ASP A 48 -7.24 -0.31 13.64
N THR A 49 -6.13 -0.93 13.23
CA THR A 49 -5.15 -1.54 14.15
C THR A 49 -3.79 -0.84 14.14
N HIS A 50 -3.40 -0.27 13.00
CA HIS A 50 -2.08 0.32 12.76
C HIS A 50 -2.16 1.77 12.26
N GLY A 51 -3.22 2.50 12.61
CA GLY A 51 -3.47 3.86 12.13
C GLY A 51 -2.29 4.83 12.34
N ALA A 52 -1.60 4.77 13.48
CA ALA A 52 -0.44 5.62 13.74
C ALA A 52 0.75 5.34 12.80
N GLU A 53 1.02 4.07 12.50
CA GLU A 53 2.06 3.66 11.55
C GLU A 53 1.71 4.12 10.13
N ILE A 54 0.45 3.96 9.73
CA ILE A 54 -0.02 4.39 8.40
C ILE A 54 0.08 5.90 8.25
N VAL A 55 -0.28 6.67 9.28
CA VAL A 55 -0.13 8.14 9.27
C VAL A 55 1.34 8.53 9.15
N ALA A 56 2.23 7.90 9.91
CA ALA A 56 3.66 8.17 9.82
C ALA A 56 4.19 7.90 8.40
N HIS A 57 3.82 6.75 7.82
CA HIS A 57 4.22 6.39 6.45
C HIS A 57 3.66 7.37 5.40
N VAL A 58 2.42 7.82 5.54
CA VAL A 58 1.84 8.83 4.62
C VAL A 58 2.61 10.14 4.73
N LEU A 59 2.91 10.61 5.94
CA LEU A 59 3.63 11.87 6.14
C LEU A 59 5.07 11.85 5.59
N GLU A 60 5.72 10.68 5.52
CA GLU A 60 7.02 10.52 4.86
C GLU A 60 6.97 10.74 3.34
N HIS A 61 5.79 10.58 2.73
CA HIS A 61 5.61 10.61 1.27
C HIS A 61 4.78 11.82 0.79
N VAL A 62 4.25 12.63 1.70
CA VAL A 62 3.59 13.90 1.38
C VAL A 62 4.65 15.00 1.41
N GLY A 63 5.12 15.42 0.22
CA GLY A 63 6.07 16.50 0.01
C GLY A 63 5.93 17.12 -1.37
#